data_AF-A0A165B8Z1-F1
#
_entry.id   AF-A0A165B8Z1-F1
#
_cell.length_a   1.000
_cell.length_b   1.000
_cell.length_c   1.000
_cell.angle_alpha   90.00
_cell.angle_beta   90.00
_cell.angle_gamma   90.00
#
_symmetry.space_group_name_H-M   'P 1'
#
loop_
_entity.id
_entity.type
_entity.pdbx_description
1 polymer ?
#
loop_
_entity_poly.entity_id
_entity_poly.type
_entity_poly.pdbx_seq_one_letter_code
_entity_poly.pdbx_strand_id
1 'polypeptide(L)' 'VLVYPQPGPGSLNISRGDLTRLEPGEFLNDTLIEWGLKYWLTATGALNPKRAEETHVFSSFFYKKLNQRKCVFPFLCVCV' A
#
# COMPACT_ATOMS: atom_id res chain seq x y z
N VAL A 1 5.75 -12.96 -13.38
CA VAL A 1 5.29 -12.22 -12.18
C VAL A 1 6.49 -11.50 -11.62
N LEU A 2 6.36 -10.20 -11.38
CA LEU A 2 7.36 -9.40 -10.69
C LEU A 2 7.05 -9.42 -9.19
N VAL A 3 8.06 -9.68 -8.36
CA VAL A 3 7.94 -9.62 -6.89
C VAL A 3 8.70 -8.40 -6.41
N TYR A 4 8.02 -7.48 -5.72
CA TYR A 4 8.61 -6.22 -5.24
C TYR A 4 8.34 -6.01 -3.74
N PRO A 5 9.29 -5.47 -2.95
CA PRO A 5 10.66 -5.06 -3.32
C PRO A 5 11.70 -6.20 -3.29
N GLN A 6 11.57 -7.14 -2.36
CA GLN A 6 12.35 -8.38 -2.27
C GLN A 6 11.39 -9.50 -1.86
N PRO A 7 11.58 -10.76 -2.30
CA PRO A 7 10.75 -11.87 -1.85
C PRO A 7 10.79 -12.01 -0.32
N GLY A 8 9.63 -11.90 0.32
CA GLY A 8 9.50 -11.93 1.78
C GLY A 8 8.18 -11.36 2.28
N PRO A 9 8.00 -11.28 3.62
CA PRO A 9 6.82 -10.67 4.22
C PRO A 9 6.62 -9.23 3.71
N GLY A 10 5.40 -8.92 3.25
CA GLY A 10 5.07 -7.60 2.69
C GLY A 10 5.43 -7.39 1.22
N SER A 11 5.95 -8.44 0.54
CA SER A 11 6.18 -8.43 -0.91
C SER A 11 4.86 -8.45 -1.70
N LEU A 12 4.87 -7.76 -2.83
CA LEU A 12 3.76 -7.68 -3.77
C LEU A 12 4.06 -8.51 -5.01
N ASN A 13 3.07 -9.28 -5.45
CA ASN A 13 3.13 -10.05 -6.68
C ASN A 13 2.41 -9.27 -7.78
N ILE A 14 3.16 -8.77 -8.76
CA ILE A 14 2.65 -8.02 -9.90
C ILE A 14 2.62 -8.97 -11.10
N SER A 15 1.43 -9.24 -11.59
CA SER A 15 1.13 -10.06 -12.75
C SER A 15 0.99 -9.21 -14.02
N ARG A 16 0.92 -9.87 -15.18
CA ARG A 16 0.59 -9.17 -16.44
C ARG A 16 -0.82 -8.58 -16.44
N GLY A 17 -1.76 -9.18 -15.70
CA GLY A 17 -3.12 -8.66 -15.56
C GLY A 17 -3.18 -7.37 -14.74
N ASP A 18 -2.21 -7.13 -13.85
CA ASP A 18 -2.09 -5.84 -13.18
C ASP A 18 -1.67 -4.76 -14.20
N LEU A 19 -0.75 -5.07 -15.12
CA LEU A 19 -0.28 -4.11 -16.12
C LEU A 19 -1.39 -3.62 -17.07
N THR A 20 -2.38 -4.46 -17.39
CA THR A 20 -3.51 -4.03 -18.23
C THR A 20 -4.43 -3.02 -17.54
N ARG A 21 -4.28 -2.78 -16.23
CA ARG A 21 -4.97 -1.72 -15.49
C ARG A 21 -4.30 -0.35 -15.64
N LEU A 22 -3.13 -0.28 -16.27
CA LEU A 22 -2.45 0.98 -16.59
C LEU A 22 -2.91 1.59 -17.93
N GLU A 23 -3.73 0.87 -18.70
CA GLU A 23 -4.24 1.35 -19.98
C GLU A 23 -5.24 2.51 -19.80
N PRO A 24 -5.35 3.42 -20.78
CA PRO A 24 -6.26 4.54 -20.71
C PRO A 24 -7.73 4.10 -20.49
N GLY A 25 -8.40 4.76 -19.55
CA GLY A 25 -9.81 4.47 -19.22
C GLY A 25 -10.03 3.31 -18.26
N GLU A 26 -8.97 2.62 -17.83
CA GLU A 26 -9.06 1.56 -16.83
C GLU A 26 -8.84 2.09 -15.40
N PHE A 27 -9.47 1.42 -14.44
CA PHE A 27 -9.22 1.68 -13.02
C PHE A 27 -8.01 0.89 -12.54
N LEU A 28 -7.15 1.54 -11.77
CA LEU A 28 -6.07 0.88 -11.03
C LEU A 28 -6.66 -0.11 -10.04
N ASN A 29 -5.96 -1.21 -9.83
CA ASN A 29 -6.31 -2.19 -8.82
C ASN A 29 -5.55 -1.96 -7.50
N ASP A 30 -6.00 -2.66 -6.47
CA ASP A 30 -5.42 -2.59 -5.12
C ASP A 30 -3.90 -2.87 -5.13
N THR A 31 -3.44 -3.84 -5.94
CA THR A 31 -2.02 -4.22 -6.07
C THR A 31 -1.14 -3.08 -6.59
N LEU A 32 -1.57 -2.41 -7.67
CA LEU A 32 -0.82 -1.29 -8.26
C LEU A 32 -0.78 -0.07 -7.35
N ILE A 33 -1.90 0.22 -6.68
CA ILE A 33 -1.97 1.32 -5.71
C ILE A 33 -1.02 1.04 -4.55
N GLU A 34 -1.03 -0.16 -3.98
CA GLU A 34 -0.13 -0.53 -2.88
C GLU A 34 1.35 -0.48 -3.30
N TRP A 35 1.65 -0.94 -4.51
CA TRP A 35 3.00 -0.86 -5.06
C TRP A 35 3.47 0.58 -5.22
N GLY A 36 2.65 1.45 -5.82
CA GLY A 36 2.99 2.85 -6.08
C GLY A 36 3.25 3.62 -4.78
N LEU A 37 2.42 3.40 -3.75
CA LEU A 37 2.62 4.03 -2.44
C LEU A 37 3.93 3.58 -1.77
N LYS A 38 4.26 2.27 -1.82
CA LYS A 38 5.54 1.76 -1.30
C LYS A 38 6.74 2.34 -2.06
N TYR A 39 6.63 2.43 -3.38
CA TYR A 39 7.67 3.03 -4.22
C TYR A 39 7.91 4.49 -3.85
N TRP A 40 6.85 5.30 -3.74
CA TRP A 40 6.97 6.72 -3.37
C TRP A 40 7.48 6.92 -1.94
N LEU A 41 7.03 6.12 -0.97
CA LEU A 41 7.54 6.22 0.40
C LEU A 41 9.04 5.91 0.44
N THR A 42 9.49 4.89 -0.29
CA THR A 42 10.92 4.54 -0.40
C THR A 42 11.72 5.67 -1.07
N ALA A 43 11.22 6.22 -2.17
CA ALA A 43 11.86 7.34 -2.87
C ALA A 43 11.91 8.60 -1.98
N THR A 44 10.85 8.86 -1.21
CA THR A 44 10.79 9.98 -0.26
C THR A 44 11.76 9.76 0.90
N GLY A 45 11.90 8.53 1.40
CA GLY A 45 12.88 8.19 2.44
C GLY A 45 14.33 8.42 1.99
N ALA A 46 14.63 8.20 0.71
CA ALA A 46 15.94 8.53 0.16
C ALA A 46 16.22 10.05 0.14
N LEU A 47 15.18 10.89 0.02
CA LEU A 47 15.29 12.34 0.00
C LEU A 47 15.24 12.97 1.40
N ASN A 48 14.39 12.42 2.29
CA ASN A 48 14.19 12.89 3.65
C ASN A 48 13.84 11.71 4.57
N PRO A 49 14.85 11.08 5.21
CA PRO A 49 14.65 9.87 6.00
C PRO A 49 13.74 10.10 7.21
N LYS A 50 13.83 11.27 7.87
CA LYS A 50 13.00 11.60 9.03
C LYS A 50 11.51 11.59 8.69
N ARG A 51 11.12 12.16 7.55
CA ARG A 51 9.71 12.16 7.12
C ARG A 51 9.20 10.77 6.77
N ALA A 52 10.05 9.92 6.20
CA ALA A 52 9.65 8.56 5.89
C ALA A 52 9.43 7.72 7.15
N GLU A 53 10.24 7.91 8.20
CA GLU A 53 10.06 7.26 9.51
C GLU A 53 8.75 7.67 10.20
N GLU A 54 8.33 8.93 10.03
CA GLU A 54 7.07 9.46 10.57
C GLU A 54 5.83 9.07 9.75
N THR A 55 6.00 8.45 8.58
CA THR A 55 4.91 8.14 7.65
C THR A 55 4.59 6.65 7.64
N HIS A 56 3.35 6.30 8.00
CA HIS A 56 2.85 4.93 7.88
C HIS A 56 1.78 4.82 6.78
N VAL A 57 1.97 3.89 5.85
CA VAL A 57 1.00 3.61 4.78
C VAL A 57 0.29 2.30 5.08
N PHE A 58 -1.02 2.37 5.29
CA PHE A 58 -1.87 1.19 5.41
C PHE A 58 -2.26 0.63 4.04
N SER A 59 -2.51 -0.68 3.96
CA SER A 59 -3.05 -1.29 2.75
C SER A 59 -4.49 -0.82 2.48
N SER A 60 -4.97 -0.94 1.24
CA SER A 60 -6.34 -0.52 0.87
C SER A 60 -7.45 -1.30 1.59
N PHE A 61 -7.12 -2.43 2.21
CA PHE A 61 -8.03 -3.19 3.07
C PHE A 61 -8.29 -2.54 4.43
N PHE A 62 -7.40 -1.67 4.90
CA PHE A 62 -7.53 -1.02 6.20
C PHE A 62 -8.83 -0.23 6.31
N TYR A 63 -9.09 0.67 5.35
CA TYR A 63 -10.31 1.47 5.37
C TYR A 63 -11.56 0.61 5.18
N LYS A 64 -11.50 -0.41 4.32
CA LYS A 64 -12.60 -1.38 4.13
C LYS A 64 -12.97 -2.05 5.45
N LYS A 65 -11.99 -2.37 6.30
CA LYS A 65 -12.21 -2.94 7.65
C LYS A 65 -12.64 -1.89 8.67
N LEU A 66 -12.07 -0.68 8.62
CA LEU A 66 -12.43 0.42 9.52
C LEU A 66 -13.91 0.81 9.39
N ASN A 67 -14.41 0.85 8.16
CA ASN A 67 -15.79 1.24 7.87
C ASN A 67 -16.82 0.11 8.12
N GLN A 68 -16.38 -1.09 8.51
CA GLN A 68 -17.29 -2.14 8.95
C GLN A 68 -17.74 -1.83 10.38
N ARG A 69 -19.05 -1.60 10.58
CA ARG A 69 -19.65 -1.22 11.88
C ARG A 69 -19.51 -2.26 13.02
N LYS A 70 -18.74 -3.33 12.82
CA LYS A 70 -18.31 -4.21 13.90
C LYS A 70 -17.04 -3.60 14.49
N CYS A 71 -17.21 -2.80 15.53
CA CYS A 71 -16.11 -2.23 16.30
C CYS A 71 -15.33 -3.38 16.96
N VAL A 72 -14.24 -3.84 16.35
CA VAL A 72 -13.36 -4.92 16.87
C VAL A 72 -11.89 -4.45 16.95
N PHE A 73 -11.64 -3.14 16.93
CA PHE A 73 -10.28 -2.60 17.07
C PHE A 73 -10.13 -1.78 18.35
N PRO A 74 -9.81 -2.41 19.51
CA PRO A 74 -9.51 -1.67 20.74
C PRO A 74 -8.23 -0.83 20.64
N PHE A 75 -7.36 -1.08 19.65
CA PHE A 75 -6.05 -0.41 19.53
C PHE A 75 -6.00 0.79 18.57
N LEU A 76 -7.07 1.06 17.81
CA LEU A 76 -7.04 2.19 16.86
C LEU A 76 -7.23 3.56 17.52
N CYS A 77 -7.62 3.61 18.80
CA CYS A 77 -7.77 4.86 19.55
C CYS A 77 -6.41 5.45 19.99
N VAL A 78 -5.30 4.72 19.84
CA VAL A 78 -4.01 5.10 20.47
C VAL A 78 -2.94 5.56 19.45
N CYS A 79 -3.18 5.46 18.14
CA CYS A 79 -2.15 5.75 17.13
C CYS A 79 -2.50 6.88 16.15
N VAL A 80 -3.39 7.81 16.53
CA VAL A 80 -3.47 9.14 15.90
C VAL A 80 -2.97 10.18 16.87
#